data_AF-A0A0C3DW47-F1
#
_entry.id   AF-A0A0C3DW47-F1
#
_cell.length_a   1.000
_cell.length_b   1.000
_cell.length_c   1.000
_cell.angle_alpha   90.00
_cell.angle_beta   90.00
_cell.angle_gamma   90.00
#
_symmetry.space_group_name_H-M   'P 1'
#
loop_
_entity.id
_entity.type
_entity.pdbx_description
1 polymer ?
#
loop_
_entity_poly.entity_id
_entity_poly.type
_entity_poly.pdbx_seq_one_letter_code
_entity_poly.pdbx_strand_id
1 'polypeptide(L)' 'MKTEPVQSNHYDCGIWVLAQMTAVLRGFDITGLHESDMFMFRHYLRVLIACIPVPGR' A
#
# COMPACT_ATOMS: atom_id res chain seq x y z
N MET A 1 -19.54 -3.30 18.41
CA MET A 1 -19.13 -3.03 17.02
C MET A 1 -18.28 -4.21 16.59
N LYS A 2 -18.68 -4.95 15.56
CA LYS A 2 -17.84 -6.03 14.99
C LYS A 2 -16.90 -5.38 13.97
N THR A 3 -15.61 -5.62 14.14
CA THR A 3 -14.59 -5.22 13.18
C THR A 3 -14.38 -6.38 12.22
N GLU A 4 -14.69 -6.16 10.95
CA GLU A 4 -14.39 -7.13 9.89
C GLU A 4 -12.95 -6.88 9.38
N PRO A 5 -12.23 -7.94 8.96
CA PRO A 5 -10.91 -7.78 8.38
C PRO A 5 -11.02 -7.03 7.05
N VAL A 6 -10.18 -6.02 6.86
CA VAL A 6 -10.11 -5.24 5.61
C VAL A 6 -9.52 -6.07 4.46
N GLN A 7 -8.74 -7.10 4.80
CA GLN A 7 -8.08 -8.00 3.86
C GLN A 7 -8.62 -9.42 4.04
N SER A 8 -9.03 -10.04 2.93
CA SER A 8 -9.48 -11.43 2.90
C SER A 8 -8.41 -12.42 2.40
N ASN A 9 -7.49 -11.97 1.54
CA ASN A 9 -6.39 -12.80 1.08
C ASN A 9 -5.24 -12.92 2.11
N HIS A 10 -4.29 -13.84 1.90
CA HIS A 10 -3.19 -14.11 2.85
C HIS A 10 -1.86 -13.41 2.51
N TYR A 11 -1.82 -12.56 1.47
CA TYR A 11 -0.56 -12.06 0.89
C TYR A 11 -0.46 -10.53 0.77
N ASP A 12 -1.54 -9.78 0.96
CA ASP A 12 -1.57 -8.31 0.85
C ASP A 12 -1.31 -7.58 2.16
N CYS A 13 -1.04 -8.27 3.26
CA CYS A 13 -0.91 -7.63 4.57
C CYS A 13 0.22 -6.59 4.60
N GLY A 14 1.35 -6.90 3.96
CA GLY A 14 2.44 -5.92 3.77
C GLY A 14 2.05 -4.75 2.87
N ILE A 15 1.23 -4.99 1.85
CA ILE A 15 0.75 -3.96 0.93
C ILE A 15 -0.18 -2.97 1.64
N TRP A 16 -1.06 -3.46 2.51
CA TRP A 16 -1.91 -2.62 3.37
C TRP A 16 -1.13 -1.75 4.34
N VAL A 17 -0.06 -2.30 4.96
CA VAL A 17 0.84 -1.51 5.81
C VAL A 17 1.50 -0.39 5.02
N LEU A 18 2.03 -0.68 3.81
CA LEU A 18 2.65 0.33 2.95
C LEU A 18 1.64 1.39 2.48
N ALA A 19 0.40 1.01 2.21
CA ALA A 19 -0.68 1.94 1.89
C ALA A 19 -0.95 2.89 3.05
N GLN A 20 -1.07 2.37 4.27
CA GLN A 20 -1.30 3.19 5.46
C GLN A 20 -0.12 4.12 5.74
N MET A 21 1.12 3.64 5.62
CA MET A 21 2.31 4.49 5.73
C MET A 21 2.30 5.61 4.69
N THR A 22 1.91 5.32 3.45
CA THR A 22 1.82 6.32 2.38
C THR A 22 0.76 7.38 2.67
N ALA A 23 -0.40 6.98 3.23
CA ALA A 23 -1.45 7.91 3.64
C ALA A 23 -0.96 8.85 4.75
N VAL A 24 -0.35 8.29 5.80
CA VAL A 24 0.20 9.06 6.93
C VAL A 24 1.27 10.05 6.46
N LEU A 25 2.19 9.61 5.61
CA LEU A 25 3.24 10.48 5.05
C LEU A 25 2.69 11.62 4.18
N ARG A 26 1.47 11.49 3.65
CA ARG A 26 0.76 12.52 2.88
C ARG A 26 -0.17 13.39 3.74
N GLY A 27 -0.22 13.16 5.05
CA GLY A 27 -1.08 13.90 5.97
C GLY A 27 -2.52 13.40 6.03
N PHE A 28 -2.78 12.14 5.65
CA PHE A 28 -4.10 11.51 5.76
C PHE A 28 -4.12 10.45 6.86
N ASP A 29 -5.25 10.35 7.57
CA ASP A 29 -5.43 9.36 8.65
C ASP A 29 -5.69 7.94 8.12
N ILE A 30 -6.34 7.82 6.96
CA ILE A 30 -6.73 6.54 6.36
C ILE A 30 -6.40 6.50 4.86
N THR A 31 -6.25 5.31 4.31
CA THR A 31 -5.90 5.12 2.89
C THR A 31 -7.06 5.41 1.93
N GLY A 32 -8.30 5.15 2.35
CA GLY A 32 -9.48 5.15 1.48
C GLY A 32 -9.48 4.03 0.42
N LEU A 33 -8.58 3.06 0.50
CA LEU A 33 -8.46 1.95 -0.45
C LEU A 33 -9.31 0.76 -0.04
N HIS A 34 -9.77 -0.01 -1.02
CA HIS A 34 -10.41 -1.31 -0.88
C HIS A 34 -9.48 -2.44 -1.35
N GLU A 35 -9.83 -3.69 -1.03
CA GLU A 35 -9.02 -4.86 -1.45
C GLU A 35 -8.88 -4.96 -2.98
N SER A 36 -9.90 -4.55 -3.73
CA SER A 36 -9.84 -4.46 -5.20
C SER A 36 -8.77 -3.51 -5.72
N ASP A 37 -8.38 -2.51 -4.92
CA ASP A 37 -7.39 -1.50 -5.30
C ASP A 37 -5.96 -1.98 -5.05
N MET A 38 -5.76 -3.06 -4.29
CA MET A 38 -4.43 -3.56 -3.93
C MET A 38 -3.61 -3.94 -5.16
N PHE A 39 -4.25 -4.42 -6.23
CA PHE A 39 -3.58 -4.67 -7.50
C PHE A 39 -2.94 -3.40 -8.09
N MET A 40 -3.69 -2.30 -8.11
CA MET A 40 -3.20 -1.02 -8.63
C MET A 40 -2.16 -0.41 -7.69
N PHE A 41 -2.33 -0.55 -6.38
CA PHE A 41 -1.36 -0.07 -5.40
C PHE A 41 -0.02 -0.83 -5.49
N ARG A 42 -0.04 -2.14 -5.74
CA ARG A 42 1.17 -2.93 -6.06
C ARG A 42 1.88 -2.41 -7.30
N HIS A 43 1.13 -2.09 -8.36
CA HIS A 43 1.71 -1.52 -9.57
C HIS A 43 2.34 -0.15 -9.29
N TYR A 44 1.65 0.70 -8.54
CA TYR A 44 2.15 1.99 -8.09
C TYR A 44 3.48 1.86 -7.33
N LEU A 45 3.56 0.98 -6.34
CA LEU A 45 4.79 0.70 -5.59
C LEU A 45 5.92 0.21 -6.49
N ARG A 46 5.62 -0.69 -7.45
CA ARG A 46 6.62 -1.19 -8.40
C ARG A 46 7.22 -0.07 -9.24
N VAL A 47 6.40 0.86 -9.73
CA VAL A 47 6.86 2.04 -10.49
C VAL A 47 7.77 2.90 -9.62
N LEU A 48 7.39 3.18 -8.38
CA LEU A 48 8.23 3.95 -7.45
C LEU A 48 9.56 3.28 -7.15
N ILE A 49 9.56 1.97 -6.89
CA ILE A 49 10.78 1.19 -6.61
C ILE A 49 11.72 1.22 -7.81
N ALA A 50 11.19 1.12 -9.04
CA ALA A 50 11.99 1.22 -10.25
C ALA A 50 12.64 2.61 -10.44
N CYS A 51 12.08 3.65 -9.82
CA CYS A 51 12.65 4.99 -9.83
C CYS A 51 13.66 5.25 -8.70
N ILE A 52 13.87 4.31 -7.77
CA ILE A 52 14.88 4.47 -6.71
C ILE A 52 16.27 4.42 -7.36
N PRO A 53 17.09 5.47 -7.24
CA PRO A 53 18.45 5.46 -7.76
C PRO A 53 19.26 4.34 -7.11
N VAL A 54 19.97 3.55 -7.91
CA VAL A 54 20.93 2.57 -7.39
C VAL A 54 22.25 3.29 -7.12
N PRO A 55 22.75 3.32 -5.88
CA PRO A 55 24.03 3.94 -5.59
C PRO A 55 25.15 3.26 -6.40
N GLY A 56 25.89 4.04 -7.21
CA GLY A 56 27.05 3.55 -7.95
C GLY A 56 26.85 3.31 -9.47
N ARG A 57 25.72 3.73 -10.04
CA ARG A 57 25.60 4.02 -11.48
C ARG A 57 25.33 5.50 -11.71
#